data_AF-A0A2A5S6G5-F1
#
_entry.id   AF-A0A2A5S6G5-F1
#
_cell.length_a   1.000
_cell.length_b   1.000
_cell.length_c   1.000
_cell.angle_alpha   90.00
_cell.angle_beta   90.00
_cell.angle_gamma   90.00
#
_symmetry.space_group_name_H-M   'P 1'
#
loop_
_entity.id
_entity.type
_entity.pdbx_description
1 polymer ?
#
loop_
_entity_poly.entity_id
_entity_poly.type
_entity_poly.pdbx_seq_one_letter_code
_entity_poly.pdbx_strand_id
1 'polypeptide(L)'
;MELIFKEKCCFCLREESLSEYTEFSDGKKYTDPDGFEFELPLWATNKSAAKKYFKQEGWHYYKKSVFCKDCFEKLNSGYFVIDRFNQFYCHDLICDTPDPRFLMSLDQARPFTSTTYNDEHVRFKKAFPIMCQILRGECKVDVVGHYKAHPEITLTFASPRF
;
A
#
# COMPACT_ATOMS: atom_id res chain seq x y z
N MET A 1 -22.03 -16.40 13.71
CA MET A 1 -20.71 -16.43 13.08
C MET A 1 -20.06 -15.10 13.37
N GLU A 2 -19.30 -15.05 14.47
CA GLU A 2 -18.62 -13.83 14.88
C GLU A 2 -17.33 -13.63 14.06
N LEU A 3 -17.16 -12.40 13.59
CA LEU A 3 -15.93 -11.94 12.96
C LEU A 3 -14.93 -11.56 14.06
N ILE A 4 -13.99 -12.45 14.35
CA ILE A 4 -12.96 -12.22 15.38
C ILE A 4 -12.04 -11.08 14.96
N PHE A 5 -11.58 -11.09 13.71
CA PHE A 5 -10.71 -10.04 13.18
C PHE A 5 -10.77 -9.94 11.66
N LYS A 6 -10.55 -8.74 11.12
CA LYS A 6 -10.55 -8.47 9.69
C LYS A 6 -9.45 -7.47 9.37
N GLU A 7 -8.59 -7.81 8.42
CA GLU A 7 -7.64 -6.88 7.82
C GLU A 7 -8.11 -6.47 6.42
N LYS A 8 -7.76 -5.25 6.02
CA LYS A 8 -8.05 -4.70 4.70
C LYS A 8 -6.83 -3.97 4.17
N CYS A 9 -6.39 -4.33 2.97
CA CYS A 9 -5.28 -3.66 2.31
C CYS A 9 -5.69 -2.23 1.97
N CYS A 10 -4.94 -1.24 2.46
CA CYS A 10 -5.21 0.17 2.20
C CYS A 10 -5.01 0.59 0.73
N PHE A 11 -4.48 -0.30 -0.13
CA PHE A 11 -4.22 -0.01 -1.55
C PHE A 11 -5.16 -0.74 -2.50
N CYS A 12 -5.15 -2.08 -2.52
CA CYS A 12 -6.02 -2.87 -3.42
C CYS A 12 -7.41 -3.17 -2.83
N LEU A 13 -7.70 -2.72 -1.60
CA LEU A 13 -8.94 -2.98 -0.86
C LEU A 13 -9.27 -4.47 -0.63
N ARG A 14 -8.36 -5.42 -0.98
CA ARG A 14 -8.47 -6.84 -0.61
C ARG A 14 -8.68 -6.96 0.89
N GLU A 15 -9.66 -7.76 1.27
CA GLU A 15 -10.03 -8.04 2.65
C GLU A 15 -9.70 -9.50 2.97
N GLU A 16 -9.32 -9.75 4.22
CA GLU A 16 -9.07 -11.10 4.70
C GLU A 16 -9.49 -11.15 6.18
N SER A 17 -10.24 -12.19 6.55
CA SER A 17 -10.97 -12.23 7.81
C SER A 17 -10.77 -13.55 8.54
N LEU A 18 -10.44 -13.45 9.82
CA LEU A 18 -10.49 -14.55 10.76
C LEU A 18 -11.90 -14.65 11.35
N SER A 19 -12.56 -15.76 11.04
CA SER A 19 -13.77 -16.24 11.71
C SER A 19 -13.43 -17.28 12.77
N GLU A 20 -14.41 -17.62 13.62
CA GLU A 20 -14.34 -18.71 14.62
C GLU A 20 -13.97 -20.08 14.02
N TYR A 21 -14.17 -20.28 12.71
CA TYR A 21 -13.92 -21.54 11.99
C TYR A 21 -12.68 -21.50 11.09
N THR A 22 -11.83 -20.48 11.21
CA THR A 22 -10.53 -20.47 10.53
C THR A 22 -9.57 -21.34 11.35
N GLU A 23 -9.09 -22.45 10.80
CA GLU A 23 -8.44 -23.56 11.53
C GLU A 23 -7.09 -23.20 12.18
N PHE A 24 -7.14 -22.58 13.38
CA PHE A 24 -5.99 -22.28 14.24
C PHE A 24 -6.35 -22.50 15.74
N SER A 25 -6.57 -23.75 16.15
CA SER A 25 -7.28 -24.16 17.40
C SER A 25 -6.42 -24.47 18.65
N ASP A 26 -7.05 -24.66 19.82
CA ASP A 26 -6.40 -24.76 21.16
C ASP A 26 -5.27 -25.80 21.29
N GLY A 27 -4.14 -25.42 21.93
CA GLY A 27 -2.87 -26.16 22.11
C GLY A 27 -2.91 -27.38 23.03
N LYS A 28 -3.94 -28.20 22.89
CA LYS A 28 -4.18 -29.39 23.70
C LYS A 28 -3.81 -30.63 22.92
N LYS A 29 -3.08 -31.51 23.60
CA LYS A 29 -2.96 -32.91 23.22
C LYS A 29 -4.28 -33.62 23.53
N TYR A 30 -4.93 -34.14 22.50
CA TYR A 30 -6.12 -34.97 22.63
C TYR A 30 -5.72 -36.43 22.38
N THR A 31 -6.25 -37.34 23.19
CA THR A 31 -6.09 -38.79 23.05
C THR A 31 -7.40 -39.37 22.52
N ASP A 32 -7.35 -40.12 21.41
CA ASP A 32 -8.53 -40.85 20.91
C ASP A 32 -8.81 -42.13 21.74
N PRO A 33 -9.94 -42.83 21.52
CA PRO A 33 -10.26 -44.08 22.23
C PRO A 33 -9.25 -45.22 22.03
N ASP A 34 -8.42 -45.14 20.98
CA ASP A 34 -7.42 -46.14 20.60
C ASP A 34 -5.99 -45.76 21.10
N GLY A 35 -5.82 -44.56 21.67
CA GLY A 35 -4.62 -44.10 22.36
C GLY A 35 -3.75 -43.07 21.63
N PHE A 36 -4.19 -42.50 20.51
CA PHE A 36 -3.36 -41.62 19.67
C PHE A 36 -3.38 -40.15 20.10
N GLU A 37 -2.21 -39.52 20.31
CA GLU A 37 -2.09 -38.09 20.67
C GLU A 37 -1.96 -37.16 19.44
N PHE A 38 -2.70 -36.04 19.42
CA PHE A 38 -2.53 -34.97 18.44
C PHE A 38 -2.69 -33.55 19.04
N GLU A 39 -1.98 -32.57 18.48
CA GLU A 39 -1.96 -31.14 18.88
C GLU A 39 -2.67 -30.23 17.86
N LEU A 40 -3.05 -29.01 18.27
CA LEU A 40 -3.59 -27.92 17.44
C LEU A 40 -2.94 -26.57 17.85
N PRO A 41 -2.97 -25.47 17.05
CA PRO A 41 -2.21 -24.25 17.37
C PRO A 41 -3.01 -23.00 17.87
N LEU A 42 -2.95 -22.67 19.18
CA LEU A 42 -2.52 -21.36 19.73
C LEU A 42 -3.21 -19.99 19.39
N TRP A 43 -3.94 -19.77 18.27
CA TRP A 43 -3.87 -18.42 17.62
C TRP A 43 -5.18 -17.78 17.08
N ALA A 44 -6.13 -17.36 17.95
CA ALA A 44 -7.12 -16.34 17.57
C ALA A 44 -7.70 -15.44 18.70
N THR A 45 -7.36 -15.63 19.98
CA THR A 45 -8.13 -15.06 21.11
C THR A 45 -8.05 -13.53 21.31
N ASN A 46 -7.17 -12.82 20.60
CA ASN A 46 -7.06 -11.36 20.69
C ASN A 46 -6.41 -10.72 19.46
N LYS A 47 -6.62 -9.41 19.31
CA LYS A 47 -6.09 -8.55 18.23
C LYS A 47 -4.58 -8.64 18.03
N SER A 48 -3.79 -8.90 19.07
CA SER A 48 -2.34 -9.05 18.97
C SER A 48 -1.93 -10.40 18.39
N ALA A 49 -2.67 -11.48 18.68
CA ALA A 49 -2.47 -12.79 18.08
C ALA A 49 -2.87 -12.78 16.60
N ALA A 50 -4.06 -12.26 16.26
CA ALA A 50 -4.52 -12.10 14.88
C ALA A 50 -3.50 -11.31 14.03
N LYS A 51 -2.93 -10.23 14.56
CA LYS A 51 -1.88 -9.45 13.89
C LYS A 51 -0.54 -10.19 13.73
N LYS A 52 -0.24 -11.20 14.55
CA LYS A 52 0.92 -12.09 14.31
C LYS A 52 0.63 -13.05 13.16
N TYR A 53 -0.56 -13.66 13.13
CA TYR A 53 -1.00 -14.52 12.05
C TYR A 53 -0.95 -13.81 10.70
N PHE A 54 -1.60 -12.64 10.58
CA PHE A 54 -1.60 -11.88 9.32
C PHE A 54 -0.18 -11.56 8.83
N LYS A 55 0.79 -11.30 9.73
CA LYS A 55 2.20 -11.13 9.35
C LYS A 55 2.87 -12.41 8.83
N GLN A 56 2.47 -13.60 9.33
CA GLN A 56 2.96 -14.88 8.83
C GLN A 56 2.42 -15.14 7.41
N GLU A 57 1.16 -14.79 7.15
CA GLU A 57 0.53 -14.76 5.82
C GLU A 57 1.04 -13.62 4.89
N GLY A 58 2.12 -12.93 5.28
CA GLY A 58 2.74 -11.89 4.46
C GLY A 58 2.01 -10.56 4.44
N TRP A 59 1.09 -10.29 5.37
CA TRP A 59 0.55 -8.93 5.55
C TRP A 59 1.53 -8.02 6.26
N HIS A 60 1.78 -6.87 5.67
CA HIS A 60 2.74 -5.89 6.16
C HIS A 60 2.05 -4.67 6.76
N TYR A 61 2.64 -4.19 7.84
CA TYR A 61 2.14 -3.06 8.62
C TYR A 61 3.19 -1.95 8.62
N TYR A 62 2.82 -0.75 8.17
CA TYR A 62 3.71 0.39 8.17
C TYR A 62 3.00 1.64 8.68
N LYS A 63 3.57 2.28 9.70
CA LYS A 63 2.90 3.31 10.50
C LYS A 63 1.51 2.81 10.96
N LYS A 64 0.42 3.41 10.47
CA LYS A 64 -0.98 3.04 10.76
C LYS A 64 -1.68 2.35 9.58
N SER A 65 -0.96 2.05 8.50
CA SER A 65 -1.52 1.50 7.26
C SER A 65 -1.17 0.00 7.13
N VAL A 66 -2.06 -0.75 6.49
CA VAL A 66 -2.01 -2.21 6.33
C VAL A 66 -1.98 -2.55 4.85
N PHE A 67 -1.14 -3.51 4.47
CA PHE A 67 -0.94 -3.90 3.07
C PHE A 67 -0.85 -5.42 2.97
N CYS A 68 -1.49 -6.01 1.97
CA CYS A 68 -1.20 -7.40 1.61
C CYS A 68 0.22 -7.50 1.01
N LYS A 69 0.77 -8.71 0.99
CA LYS A 69 2.12 -9.03 0.48
C LYS A 69 2.43 -8.34 -0.86
N ASP A 70 1.62 -8.62 -1.87
CA ASP A 70 1.84 -8.15 -3.25
C ASP A 70 1.88 -6.62 -3.34
N CYS A 71 0.99 -5.94 -2.60
CA CYS A 71 0.94 -4.48 -2.58
C CYS A 71 2.14 -3.88 -1.83
N PHE A 72 2.57 -4.50 -0.72
CA PHE A 72 3.73 -4.03 0.02
C PHE A 72 5.01 -4.20 -0.80
N GLU A 73 5.26 -5.39 -1.36
CA GLU A 73 6.45 -5.68 -2.17
C GLU A 73 6.52 -4.76 -3.38
N LYS A 74 5.41 -4.61 -4.12
CA LYS A 74 5.29 -3.72 -5.29
C LYS A 74 5.56 -2.26 -4.93
N LEU A 75 4.93 -1.72 -3.89
CA LEU A 75 5.10 -0.32 -3.50
C LEU A 75 6.46 -0.03 -2.84
N ASN A 76 7.04 -0.98 -2.10
CA ASN A 76 8.30 -0.79 -1.39
C ASN A 76 9.53 -0.85 -2.31
N SER A 77 9.43 -1.63 -3.39
CA SER A 77 10.45 -1.71 -4.44
C SER A 77 10.30 -0.66 -5.54
N GLY A 78 9.07 -0.20 -5.81
CA GLY A 78 8.79 0.80 -6.84
C GLY A 78 9.05 2.25 -6.41
N TYR A 79 9.10 3.11 -7.43
CA TYR A 79 9.42 4.53 -7.32
C TYR A 79 8.37 5.38 -8.05
N PHE A 80 8.20 6.61 -7.59
CA PHE A 80 7.48 7.66 -8.32
C PHE A 80 8.45 8.71 -8.80
N VAL A 81 8.27 9.19 -10.03
CA VAL A 81 8.88 10.43 -10.51
C VAL A 81 7.99 11.59 -10.08
N ILE A 82 8.57 12.66 -9.54
CA ILE A 82 7.86 13.87 -9.12
C ILE A 82 8.60 15.16 -9.52
N ASP A 83 7.85 16.25 -9.65
CA ASP A 83 8.35 17.60 -9.88
C ASP A 83 8.66 18.36 -8.57
N ARG A 84 8.82 19.70 -8.65
CA ARG A 84 8.99 20.55 -7.46
C ARG A 84 7.69 20.79 -6.68
N PHE A 85 6.52 20.59 -7.29
CA PHE A 85 5.20 20.76 -6.67
C PHE A 85 4.66 19.49 -6.00
N ASN A 86 5.38 18.37 -6.10
CA ASN A 86 5.00 17.02 -5.66
C ASN A 86 3.85 16.40 -6.47
N GLN A 87 3.71 16.80 -7.73
CA GLN A 87 2.90 16.06 -8.70
C GLN A 87 3.63 14.79 -9.12
N PHE A 88 2.86 13.76 -9.47
CA PHE A 88 3.34 12.47 -9.92
C PHE A 88 3.43 12.49 -11.43
N TYR A 89 4.54 11.97 -11.96
CA TYR A 89 4.84 11.93 -13.38
C TYR A 89 4.98 10.49 -13.90
N CYS A 90 4.35 10.21 -15.04
CA CYS A 90 4.60 9.08 -15.91
C CYS A 90 4.78 9.61 -17.35
N HIS A 91 5.38 8.84 -18.26
CA HIS A 91 5.84 9.33 -19.58
C HIS A 91 4.79 10.21 -20.31
N ASP A 92 3.52 9.82 -20.22
CA ASP A 92 2.41 10.44 -20.95
C ASP A 92 1.40 11.18 -20.04
N LEU A 93 1.63 11.27 -18.73
CA LEU A 93 0.64 11.79 -17.78
C LEU A 93 1.25 12.42 -16.53
N ILE A 94 0.65 13.52 -16.08
CA ILE A 94 0.90 14.15 -14.78
C ILE A 94 -0.37 14.08 -13.94
N CYS A 95 -0.27 13.81 -12.64
CA CYS A 95 -1.41 13.86 -11.73
C CYS A 95 -1.02 14.24 -10.29
N ASP A 96 -2.00 14.71 -9.52
CA ASP A 96 -1.80 15.13 -8.13
C ASP A 96 -1.85 13.96 -7.13
N THR A 97 -2.23 12.75 -7.56
CA THR A 97 -2.38 11.56 -6.69
C THR A 97 -1.78 10.35 -7.38
N PRO A 98 -0.86 9.60 -6.74
CA PRO A 98 -0.16 8.48 -7.34
C PRO A 98 -1.14 7.35 -7.62
N ASP A 99 -1.37 7.14 -8.90
CA ASP A 99 -2.06 5.97 -9.43
C ASP A 99 -1.02 4.84 -9.66
N PRO A 100 -1.41 3.55 -9.57
CA PRO A 100 -0.53 2.42 -9.89
C PRO A 100 0.26 2.53 -11.21
N ARG A 101 -0.23 3.30 -12.21
CA ARG A 101 0.44 3.61 -13.49
C ARG A 101 1.71 4.46 -13.35
N PHE A 102 1.88 5.18 -12.24
CA PHE A 102 3.04 6.03 -11.96
C PHE A 102 4.16 5.27 -11.25
N LEU A 103 3.89 4.03 -10.83
CA LEU A 103 4.85 3.18 -10.15
C LEU A 103 5.86 2.61 -11.15
N MET A 104 7.08 3.13 -11.12
CA MET A 104 8.19 2.73 -11.97
C MET A 104 9.19 1.85 -11.23
N SER A 105 9.95 1.04 -11.97
CA SER A 105 11.23 0.53 -11.50
C SER A 105 12.26 1.67 -11.37
N LEU A 106 13.35 1.44 -10.63
CA LEU A 106 14.42 2.45 -10.51
C LEU A 106 15.02 2.82 -11.87
N ASP A 107 15.23 1.83 -12.74
CA ASP A 107 15.84 2.05 -14.05
C ASP A 107 14.91 2.81 -15.01
N GLN A 108 13.58 2.61 -14.91
CA GLN A 108 12.59 3.40 -15.64
C GLN A 108 12.52 4.85 -15.14
N ALA A 109 12.74 5.10 -13.85
CA ALA A 109 12.69 6.44 -13.27
C ALA A 109 13.97 7.27 -13.53
N ARG A 110 15.15 6.62 -13.67
CA ARG A 110 16.44 7.30 -13.82
C ARG A 110 16.50 8.36 -14.95
N PRO A 111 16.02 8.11 -16.18
CA PRO A 111 16.08 9.09 -17.27
C PRO A 111 15.39 10.43 -16.95
N PHE A 112 14.33 10.40 -16.15
CA PHE A 112 13.57 11.60 -15.79
C PHE A 112 14.32 12.54 -14.86
N THR A 113 15.24 12.03 -14.05
CA THR A 113 16.05 12.84 -13.11
C THR A 113 16.93 13.89 -13.81
N SER A 114 17.24 13.69 -15.09
CA SER A 114 18.02 14.63 -15.93
C SER A 114 17.17 15.53 -16.81
N THR A 115 15.86 15.27 -16.92
CA THR A 115 14.97 16.01 -17.83
C THR A 115 14.35 17.19 -17.10
N THR A 116 14.81 18.40 -17.40
CA THR A 116 14.10 19.63 -17.05
C THR A 116 12.84 19.75 -17.91
N TYR A 117 11.69 19.37 -17.36
CA TYR A 117 10.39 19.72 -17.95
C TYR A 117 10.06 21.14 -17.51
N ASN A 118 9.88 22.08 -18.44
CA ASN A 118 9.64 23.51 -18.18
C ASN A 118 10.59 24.12 -17.11
N ASP A 119 11.89 23.87 -17.24
CA ASP A 119 12.95 24.29 -16.29
C ASP A 119 12.79 23.76 -14.84
N GLU A 120 11.96 22.74 -14.61
CA GLU A 120 11.73 22.17 -13.29
C GLU A 120 12.64 20.98 -12.96
N HIS A 121 13.08 20.92 -11.70
CA HIS A 121 13.87 19.80 -11.19
C HIS A 121 13.00 18.59 -10.85
N VAL A 122 13.02 17.61 -11.74
CA VAL A 122 12.40 16.30 -11.54
C VAL A 122 13.25 15.41 -10.62
N ARG A 123 12.61 14.68 -9.70
CA ARG A 123 13.24 13.78 -8.72
C ARG A 123 12.42 12.51 -8.56
N PHE A 124 13.06 11.37 -8.34
CA PHE A 124 12.32 10.16 -7.94
C PHE A 124 12.29 9.99 -6.40
N LYS A 125 11.17 9.45 -5.88
CA LYS A 125 11.00 9.05 -4.47
C LYS A 125 10.51 7.60 -4.41
N LYS A 126 10.87 6.85 -3.37
CA LYS A 126 10.30 5.51 -3.13
C LYS A 126 8.79 5.62 -2.96
N ALA A 127 8.03 4.72 -3.59
CA ALA A 127 6.58 4.85 -3.65
C ALA A 127 5.90 4.63 -2.30
N PHE A 128 6.31 3.58 -1.56
CA PHE A 128 5.64 3.19 -0.33
C PHE A 128 5.53 4.29 0.75
N PRO A 129 6.58 5.05 1.11
CA PRO A 129 6.44 6.18 2.04
C PRO A 129 5.44 7.25 1.57
N ILE A 130 5.34 7.48 0.26
CA ILE A 130 4.46 8.49 -0.34
C ILE A 130 3.00 8.04 -0.31
N MET A 131 2.73 6.78 -0.69
CA MET A 131 1.40 6.17 -0.53
C MET A 131 0.93 6.27 0.93
N CYS A 132 1.82 5.99 1.89
CA CYS A 132 1.51 6.09 3.31
C CYS A 132 1.30 7.53 3.82
N GLN A 133 1.86 8.55 3.17
CA GLN A 133 1.55 9.96 3.48
C GLN A 133 0.14 10.32 2.99
N ILE A 134 -0.21 9.88 1.78
CA ILE A 134 -1.51 10.19 1.15
C ILE A 134 -2.66 9.49 1.88
N LEU A 135 -2.52 8.20 2.18
CA LEU A 135 -3.47 7.43 3.01
C LEU A 135 -3.67 8.01 4.43
N ARG A 136 -2.83 8.96 4.84
CA ARG A 136 -2.91 9.65 6.14
C ARG A 136 -3.23 11.14 6.02
N GLY A 137 -3.50 11.65 4.81
CA GLY A 137 -3.74 13.07 4.55
C GLY A 137 -2.53 13.98 4.80
N GLU A 138 -1.31 13.42 4.88
CA GLU A 138 -0.07 14.16 5.13
C GLU A 138 0.51 14.80 3.85
N CYS A 139 0.08 14.35 2.67
CA CYS A 139 0.48 14.93 1.40
C CYS A 139 -0.43 16.12 1.06
N LYS A 140 0.14 17.33 0.99
CA LYS A 140 -0.51 18.52 0.46
C LYS A 140 0.09 18.81 -0.91
N VAL A 141 -0.73 18.80 -1.95
CA VAL A 141 -0.31 19.08 -3.33
C VAL A 141 -0.80 20.47 -3.71
N ASP A 142 0.10 21.31 -4.22
CA ASP A 142 -0.21 22.70 -4.57
C ASP A 142 -0.50 22.84 -6.07
N VAL A 143 -1.68 22.35 -6.46
CA VAL A 143 -2.20 22.43 -7.84
C VAL A 143 -2.33 23.89 -8.30
N VAL A 144 -2.63 24.82 -7.37
CA VAL A 144 -2.77 26.24 -7.64
C VAL A 144 -1.41 26.89 -7.92
N GLY A 145 -0.36 26.46 -7.21
CA GLY A 145 1.03 26.83 -7.47
C GLY A 145 1.51 26.37 -8.84
N HIS A 146 1.27 25.09 -9.19
CA HIS A 146 1.67 24.53 -10.48
C HIS A 146 0.98 25.24 -11.67
N TYR A 147 -0.36 25.37 -11.64
CA TYR A 147 -1.10 26.02 -12.74
C TYR A 147 -0.72 27.49 -12.94
N LYS A 148 -0.39 28.22 -11.86
CA LYS A 148 0.11 29.60 -11.95
C LYS A 148 1.52 29.69 -12.55
N ALA A 149 2.29 28.61 -12.51
CA ALA A 149 3.63 28.55 -13.11
C ALA A 149 3.60 28.16 -14.60
N HIS A 150 2.61 27.36 -15.04
CA HIS A 150 2.52 26.79 -16.39
C HIS A 150 1.13 27.01 -17.02
N PRO A 151 0.77 28.26 -17.40
CA PRO A 151 -0.55 28.61 -17.95
C PRO A 151 -0.86 27.96 -19.30
N GLU A 152 0.12 27.38 -19.98
CA GLU A 152 -0.03 26.65 -21.26
C GLU A 152 -0.56 25.22 -21.10
N ILE A 153 -0.59 24.66 -19.88
CA ILE A 153 -1.03 23.28 -19.64
C ILE A 153 -2.57 23.20 -19.57
N THR A 154 -3.16 22.49 -20.54
CA THR A 154 -4.61 22.22 -20.56
C THR A 154 -4.95 20.96 -19.75
N LEU A 155 -5.65 21.12 -18.63
CA LEU A 155 -6.02 20.01 -17.75
C LEU A 155 -7.18 19.18 -18.30
N THR A 156 -6.95 17.88 -18.49
CA THR A 156 -8.03 16.88 -18.61
C THR A 156 -8.22 16.20 -17.26
N PHE A 157 -9.14 16.72 -16.44
CA PHE A 157 -9.42 16.14 -15.12
C PHE A 157 -10.07 14.76 -15.26
N ALA A 158 -9.32 13.71 -14.95
CA ALA A 158 -9.91 12.41 -14.65
C ALA A 158 -10.57 12.48 -13.26
N SER A 159 -11.90 12.59 -13.23
CA SER A 159 -12.66 12.58 -11.97
C SER A 159 -12.28 11.39 -11.08
N PRO A 160 -12.22 11.55 -9.74
CA PRO A 160 -11.98 10.42 -8.86
C PRO A 160 -13.08 9.37 -9.06
N ARG A 161 -12.69 8.13 -9.36
CA ARG A 161 -13.58 6.98 -9.18
C ARG A 161 -13.58 6.65 -7.69
N PHE A 162 -14.53 7.24 -6.97
CA PHE A 162 -14.91 6.81 -5.62
C PHE A 162 -15.66 5.47 -5.67
#